data_AF-A0A3B8UMV6-F1
#
_entry.id   AF-A0A3B8UMV6-F1
#
_cell.length_a   1.000
_cell.length_b   1.000
_cell.length_c   1.000
_cell.angle_alpha   90.00
_cell.angle_beta   90.00
_cell.angle_gamma   90.00
#
_symmetry.space_group_name_H-M   'P 1'
#
loop_
_entity.id
_entity.type
_entity.pdbx_description
1 polymer ?
#
loop_
_entity_poly.entity_id
_entity_poly.type
_entity_poly.pdbx_seq_one_letter_code
_entity_poly.pdbx_strand_id
1 'polypeptide(L)'
;AADVLRGRKVQPGVRMLVVPGSEAVRRDAEAEGLDRVFTEAGAEWRIPGCSMCIAMNGDFVAPGQLAVSTSNRNFEGRQGKGARTILASPATAAASAVAGVLTDPRVYLEAAVHV
;
A
#
# COMPACT_ATOMS: atom_id res chain seq x y z
N ALA A 1 -1.17 8.94 1.42
CA ALA A 1 -0.22 7.81 1.51
C ALA A 1 1.22 8.33 1.51
N ALA A 2 1.63 9.10 0.49
CA ALA A 2 2.95 9.73 0.45
C ALA A 2 3.27 10.56 1.71
N ASP A 3 2.32 11.34 2.24
CA ASP A 3 2.54 12.13 3.47
C ASP A 3 2.83 11.26 4.71
N VAL A 4 2.25 10.06 4.78
CA VAL A 4 2.54 9.09 5.83
C VAL A 4 3.93 8.50 5.66
N LEU A 5 4.40 8.30 4.42
CA LEU A 5 5.67 7.64 4.15
C LEU A 5 6.87 8.60 4.08
N ARG A 6 6.64 9.89 3.83
CA ARG A 6 7.71 10.87 3.65
C ARG A 6 8.62 10.91 4.87
N GLY A 7 9.92 10.67 4.65
CA GLY A 7 10.93 10.61 5.70
C GLY A 7 10.84 9.40 6.63
N ARG A 8 9.96 8.43 6.35
CA ARG A 8 9.77 7.21 7.15
C ARG A 8 10.15 5.97 6.32
N LYS A 9 10.26 4.82 6.98
CA LYS A 9 10.57 3.52 6.35
C LYS A 9 9.48 2.51 6.67
N VAL A 10 9.22 1.62 5.72
CA VAL A 10 8.41 0.42 5.92
C VAL A 10 9.09 -0.46 6.98
N GLN A 11 8.28 -1.03 7.88
CA GLN A 11 8.76 -1.86 8.98
C GLN A 11 9.52 -3.09 8.46
N PRO A 12 10.65 -3.49 9.11
CA PRO A 12 11.40 -4.69 8.70
C PRO A 12 10.57 -5.98 8.77
N GLY A 13 10.34 -6.60 7.61
CA GLY A 13 9.52 -7.80 7.49
C GLY A 13 8.13 -7.54 6.90
N VAL A 14 7.73 -6.27 6.72
CA VAL A 14 6.57 -5.91 5.90
C VAL A 14 6.99 -5.69 4.45
N ARG A 15 6.21 -6.27 3.53
CA ARG A 15 6.30 -6.00 2.09
C ARG A 15 5.21 -5.01 1.70
N MET A 16 5.59 -3.90 1.06
CA MET A 16 4.65 -2.89 0.56
C MET A 16 4.72 -2.77 -0.96
N LEU A 17 3.58 -2.90 -1.62
CA LEU A 17 3.44 -2.71 -3.07
C LEU A 17 2.71 -1.40 -3.35
N VAL A 18 3.23 -0.61 -4.28
CA VAL A 18 2.56 0.59 -4.79
C VAL A 18 2.42 0.43 -6.30
N VAL A 19 1.17 0.37 -6.75
CA VAL A 19 0.81 0.03 -8.13
C VAL A 19 -0.10 1.13 -8.66
N PRO A 20 0.35 1.94 -9.63
CA PRO A 20 -0.49 2.97 -10.23
C PRO A 20 -1.71 2.37 -10.97
N GLY A 21 -2.84 3.08 -10.96
CA GLY A 21 -4.06 2.62 -11.62
C GLY A 21 -4.00 2.70 -13.16
N SER A 22 -3.10 3.50 -13.72
CA SER A 22 -2.88 3.65 -15.16
C SER A 22 -1.49 4.22 -15.45
N GLU A 23 -1.06 4.14 -16.72
CA GLU A 23 0.19 4.78 -17.18
C GLU A 23 0.15 6.31 -17.05
N ALA A 24 -1.02 6.93 -17.24
CA ALA A 24 -1.16 8.37 -17.05
C ALA A 24 -0.89 8.77 -15.59
N VAL A 25 -1.56 8.11 -14.64
CA VAL A 25 -1.37 8.35 -13.20
C VAL A 25 0.07 8.08 -12.77
N ARG A 26 0.71 7.06 -13.35
CA ARG A 26 2.12 6.77 -13.09
C ARG A 26 3.02 7.93 -13.51
N ARG A 27 2.86 8.42 -14.73
CA ARG A 27 3.67 9.55 -15.24
C ARG A 27 3.47 10.81 -14.41
N ASP A 28 2.22 11.11 -14.03
CA ASP A 28 1.91 12.27 -13.19
C ASP A 28 2.56 12.13 -11.80
N ALA A 29 2.46 10.95 -11.18
CA ALA A 29 3.08 10.66 -9.89
C ALA A 29 4.62 10.71 -9.94
N GLU A 30 5.25 10.24 -11.02
CA GLU A 30 6.70 10.33 -11.24
C GLU A 30 7.14 11.79 -11.49
N ALA A 31 6.34 12.58 -12.21
CA ALA A 31 6.60 14.01 -12.42
C ALA A 31 6.52 14.81 -11.11
N GLU A 32 5.61 14.44 -10.21
CA GLU A 32 5.50 15.00 -8.85
C GLU A 32 6.56 14.43 -7.87
N GLY A 33 7.33 13.42 -8.27
CA GLY A 33 8.34 12.75 -7.44
C GLY A 33 7.78 11.86 -6.34
N LEU A 34 6.50 11.44 -6.46
CA LEU A 34 5.86 10.55 -5.48
C LEU A 34 6.46 9.15 -5.49
N ASP A 35 6.89 8.67 -6.67
CA ASP A 35 7.62 7.40 -6.83
C ASP A 35 8.86 7.33 -5.93
N ARG A 36 9.59 8.45 -5.79
CA ARG A 36 10.76 8.57 -4.91
C ARG A 36 10.36 8.45 -3.45
N VAL A 37 9.28 9.11 -3.02
CA VAL A 37 8.77 8.97 -1.64
C VAL A 37 8.47 7.50 -1.31
N PHE A 38 7.83 6.78 -2.23
CA PHE A 38 7.50 5.36 -2.03
C PHE A 38 8.75 4.47 -2.02
N THR A 39 9.64 4.61 -3.00
CA THR A 39 10.86 3.79 -3.11
C THR A 39 11.85 4.09 -1.98
N GLU A 40 12.01 5.35 -1.58
CA GLU A 40 12.80 5.74 -0.42
C GLU A 40 12.23 5.15 0.87
N ALA A 41 10.90 5.06 1.02
CA ALA A 41 10.30 4.37 2.16
C ALA A 41 10.55 2.85 2.18
N GLY A 42 11.04 2.27 1.08
CA GLY A 42 11.27 0.83 0.93
C GLY A 42 10.11 0.07 0.29
N ALA A 43 9.15 0.78 -0.31
CA ALA A 43 8.06 0.16 -1.05
C ALA A 43 8.49 -0.22 -2.47
N GLU A 44 7.88 -1.26 -3.02
CA GLU A 44 8.06 -1.65 -4.42
C GLU A 44 7.15 -0.80 -5.32
N TRP A 45 7.75 0.09 -6.12
CA TRP A 45 7.05 0.83 -7.18
C TRP A 45 6.86 -0.08 -8.40
N ARG A 46 5.62 -0.49 -8.66
CA ARG A 46 5.27 -1.47 -9.71
C ARG A 46 4.76 -0.78 -10.97
N ILE A 47 4.75 -1.53 -12.08
CA ILE A 47 4.08 -1.10 -13.31
C ILE A 47 2.56 -1.00 -13.08
N PRO A 48 1.85 -0.14 -13.82
CA PRO A 48 0.42 0.03 -13.66
C PRO A 48 -0.37 -1.26 -13.91
N GLY A 49 -1.44 -1.46 -13.13
CA GLY A 49 -2.31 -2.63 -13.26
C GLY A 49 -3.10 -2.95 -12.00
N CYS A 50 -3.82 -4.07 -12.03
CA CYS A 50 -4.68 -4.49 -10.92
C CYS A 50 -3.92 -5.18 -9.76
N SER A 51 -2.63 -5.50 -9.94
CA SER A 51 -1.79 -6.22 -8.98
C SER A 51 -2.52 -7.45 -8.37
N MET A 52 -2.49 -7.59 -7.05
CA MET A 52 -3.10 -8.66 -6.26
C MET A 52 -4.64 -8.75 -6.35
N CYS A 53 -5.31 -8.05 -7.26
CA CYS A 53 -6.77 -8.06 -7.36
C CYS A 53 -7.34 -9.46 -7.48
N ILE A 54 -6.74 -10.36 -8.27
CA ILE A 54 -7.14 -11.79 -8.38
C ILE A 54 -5.96 -12.76 -8.22
N ALA A 55 -4.80 -12.27 -7.79
CA ALA A 55 -3.59 -13.07 -7.53
C ALA A 55 -3.08 -13.94 -8.71
N MET A 56 -3.31 -13.50 -9.96
CA MET A 56 -2.89 -14.24 -11.17
C MET A 56 -1.64 -13.69 -11.84
N ASN A 57 -1.19 -12.49 -11.46
CA ASN A 57 -0.11 -11.75 -12.13
C ASN A 57 1.24 -11.84 -11.39
N GLY A 58 1.39 -12.80 -10.46
CA GLY A 58 2.59 -12.97 -9.64
C GLY A 58 2.59 -12.16 -8.33
N ASP A 59 1.68 -11.19 -8.17
CA ASP A 59 1.45 -10.55 -6.88
C ASP A 59 0.39 -11.34 -6.11
N PHE A 60 0.76 -11.95 -4.99
CA PHE A 60 -0.17 -12.65 -4.10
C PHE A 60 0.28 -12.54 -2.64
N VAL A 61 -0.65 -12.78 -1.74
CA VAL A 61 -0.45 -12.90 -0.29
C VAL A 61 -0.30 -14.38 0.03
N ALA A 62 0.79 -14.77 0.69
CA ALA A 62 1.04 -16.17 0.99
C ALA A 62 0.05 -16.71 2.05
N PRO A 63 -0.18 -18.04 2.11
CA PRO A 63 -1.06 -18.63 3.12
C PRO A 63 -0.68 -18.19 4.55
N GLY A 64 -1.67 -17.80 5.34
CA GLY A 64 -1.49 -17.35 6.73
C GLY A 64 -1.03 -15.89 6.89
N GLN A 65 -0.62 -15.21 5.81
CA GLN A 65 -0.26 -13.80 5.86
C GLN A 65 -1.51 -12.89 5.85
N LEU A 66 -1.31 -11.68 6.39
CA LEU A 66 -2.29 -10.61 6.42
C LEU A 66 -1.88 -9.50 5.44
N ALA A 67 -2.80 -9.07 4.59
CA ALA A 67 -2.64 -7.86 3.79
C ALA A 67 -3.61 -6.77 4.24
N VAL A 68 -3.09 -5.54 4.32
CA VAL A 68 -3.90 -4.31 4.42
C VAL A 68 -3.95 -3.72 3.00
N SER A 69 -5.10 -3.80 2.37
CA SER A 69 -5.27 -3.64 0.92
C SER A 69 -6.19 -2.48 0.59
N THR A 70 -5.81 -1.69 -0.41
CA THR A 70 -6.66 -0.63 -0.97
C THR A 70 -7.56 -1.13 -2.10
N SER A 71 -7.67 -2.46 -2.27
CA SER A 71 -8.65 -3.10 -3.14
C SER A 71 -10.09 -2.82 -2.66
N ASN A 72 -11.08 -3.22 -3.46
CA ASN A 72 -12.49 -3.14 -3.11
C ASN A 72 -13.10 -4.47 -2.69
N ARG A 73 -12.32 -5.57 -2.68
CA ARG A 73 -12.81 -6.93 -2.41
C ARG A 73 -11.81 -7.73 -1.58
N ASN A 74 -12.30 -8.41 -0.54
CA ASN A 74 -11.50 -9.21 0.40
C ASN A 74 -12.09 -10.60 0.70
N PHE A 75 -12.93 -11.15 -0.17
CA PHE A 75 -13.44 -12.51 0.02
C PHE A 75 -12.31 -13.55 -0.01
N GLU A 76 -12.54 -14.71 0.60
CA GLU A 76 -11.52 -15.76 0.77
C GLU A 76 -10.90 -16.17 -0.57
N GLY A 77 -9.57 -16.30 -0.60
CA GLY A 77 -8.83 -16.71 -1.80
C GLY A 77 -8.57 -15.59 -2.82
N ARG A 78 -9.20 -14.41 -2.68
CA ARG A 78 -9.14 -13.33 -3.68
C ARG A 78 -7.73 -12.84 -3.98
N GLN A 79 -6.94 -12.59 -2.93
CA GLN A 79 -5.56 -12.11 -3.03
C GLN A 79 -4.53 -13.23 -2.82
N GLY A 80 -4.97 -14.49 -2.81
CA GLY A 80 -4.16 -15.66 -2.53
C GLY A 80 -4.91 -16.67 -1.65
N LYS A 81 -4.68 -17.97 -1.88
CA LYS A 81 -5.28 -19.04 -1.07
C LYS A 81 -4.80 -18.95 0.38
N GLY A 82 -5.72 -18.91 1.34
CA GLY A 82 -5.40 -18.80 2.77
C GLY A 82 -4.90 -17.41 3.19
N ALA A 83 -5.00 -16.40 2.32
CA ALA A 83 -4.69 -15.02 2.64
C ALA A 83 -5.80 -14.38 3.49
N ARG A 84 -5.42 -13.56 4.46
CA ARG A 84 -6.33 -12.69 5.20
C ARG A 84 -6.20 -11.28 4.67
N THR A 85 -7.31 -10.62 4.36
CA THR A 85 -7.30 -9.28 3.76
C THR A 85 -8.20 -8.32 4.53
N ILE A 86 -7.63 -7.17 4.90
CA ILE A 86 -8.35 -6.03 5.47
C ILE A 86 -8.41 -4.95 4.38
N LEU A 87 -9.62 -4.48 4.07
CA LEU A 87 -9.80 -3.33 3.18
C LEU A 87 -9.56 -2.04 3.96
N ALA A 88 -8.78 -1.14 3.38
CA ALA A 88 -8.36 0.10 4.03
C ALA A 88 -8.11 1.22 3.02
N SER A 89 -8.14 2.46 3.51
CA SER A 89 -7.72 3.61 2.73
C SER A 89 -6.20 3.56 2.43
N PRO A 90 -5.71 4.29 1.41
CA PRO A 90 -4.27 4.44 1.16
C PRO A 90 -3.50 5.02 2.36
N ALA A 91 -4.14 5.87 3.17
CA ALA A 91 -3.52 6.41 4.38
C ALA A 91 -3.32 5.32 5.44
N THR A 92 -4.36 4.53 5.72
CA THR A 92 -4.31 3.42 6.69
C THR A 92 -3.35 2.32 6.26
N ALA A 93 -3.31 1.98 4.96
CA ALA A 93 -2.36 1.00 4.43
C ALA A 93 -0.90 1.46 4.61
N ALA A 94 -0.61 2.72 4.27
CA ALA A 94 0.72 3.31 4.48
C ALA A 94 1.10 3.35 5.97
N ALA A 95 0.18 3.76 6.85
CA ALA A 95 0.41 3.81 8.29
C ALA A 95 0.70 2.42 8.88
N SER A 96 -0.04 1.42 8.41
CA SER A 96 0.17 0.03 8.83
C SER A 96 1.49 -0.54 8.31
N ALA A 97 1.93 -0.12 7.11
CA ALA A 97 3.22 -0.52 6.57
C ALA A 97 4.41 0.06 7.36
N VAL A 98 4.29 1.30 7.85
CA VAL A 98 5.29 1.92 8.74
C VAL A 98 5.27 1.27 10.13
N ALA A 99 4.09 0.96 10.68
CA ALA A 99 3.95 0.42 12.02
C ALA A 99 4.25 -1.08 12.14
N GLY A 100 4.13 -1.85 11.06
CA GLY A 100 4.18 -3.32 11.09
C GLY A 100 2.88 -4.00 11.56
N VAL A 101 1.86 -3.22 11.91
CA VAL A 101 0.58 -3.67 12.45
C VAL A 101 -0.55 -2.77 11.94
N LEU A 102 -1.81 -3.25 11.97
CA LEU A 102 -2.96 -2.44 11.57
C LEU A 102 -3.02 -1.15 12.41
N THR A 103 -2.87 0.01 11.75
CA THR A 103 -2.65 1.29 12.44
C THR A 103 -3.51 2.41 11.89
N ASP A 104 -4.04 3.22 12.80
CA ASP A 104 -4.76 4.45 12.47
C ASP A 104 -3.82 5.48 11.82
N PRO A 105 -4.16 6.04 10.64
CA PRO A 105 -3.27 6.96 9.95
C PRO A 105 -3.08 8.31 10.67
N ARG A 106 -3.96 8.69 11.59
CA ARG A 106 -3.85 9.94 12.38
C ARG A 106 -2.63 9.97 13.29
N VAL A 107 -2.01 8.82 13.55
CA VAL A 107 -0.72 8.74 14.27
C VAL A 107 0.43 9.35 13.45
N TYR A 108 0.31 9.36 12.12
CA TYR A 108 1.38 9.80 11.20
C TYR A 108 1.01 11.04 10.38
N LEU A 109 -0.28 11.28 10.21
CA LEU A 109 -0.80 12.50 9.64
C LEU A 109 -0.86 13.52 10.78
N GLU A 110 -0.06 14.57 10.72
CA GLU A 110 -0.33 15.73 11.56
C GLU A 110 -1.79 16.14 11.32
N ALA A 111 -2.50 16.42 12.40
CA ALA A 111 -3.84 16.92 12.29
C ALA A 111 -3.77 18.24 11.53
N ALA A 112 -4.10 18.22 10.24
CA ALA A 112 -4.66 19.37 9.56
C ALA A 112 -6.01 19.63 10.25
N VAL A 113 -5.95 20.17 11.47
CA VAL A 113 -7.06 20.87 12.10
C VAL A 113 -7.22 22.14 11.28
N HIS A 114 -7.90 22.00 10.14
CA HIS A 114 -8.58 23.13 9.55
C HIS A 114 -9.81 23.36 10.42
N VAL A 115 -9.69 24.38 11.29
CA VAL A 115 -10.82 25.13 11.85
C VAL A 115 -11.57 25.80 10.71
#